data_AF-A0A8H7CDK1-F1
#
_entry.id   AF-A0A8H7CDK1-F1
#
_cell.length_a   1.000
_cell.length_b   1.000
_cell.length_c   1.000
_cell.angle_alpha   90.00
_cell.angle_beta   90.00
_cell.angle_gamma   90.00
#
_symmetry.space_group_name_H-M   'P 1'
#
loop_
_entity.id
_entity.type
_entity.pdbx_description
1 polymer ?
#
loop_
_entity_poly.entity_id
_entity_poly.type
_entity_poly.pdbx_seq_one_letter_code
_entity_poly.pdbx_strand_id
1 'polypeptide(L)'
;MPLPRLFTRRPRVFARPLRFLSTPSVTPVELHETSQIPGDNATDGAVVILRGILYASPSSHAGRVAKLNGQRLCTKLGRPLARVCAPPQQARIRACKLPLDSAGRADDGHWQDLRNHGASAHTAAMNYSAMVADVMHFIRQRSLFNVCLIGHSMGGKVAISVAFDPTLPVETLSKLVVADIAPAKGSLSAEFKSYIVAMQKIEAAKVSSRKEALAILNEFERDPDVCAFLLTNLVQKPEGGSHFRIPVNLIGAAIEEMGSFPFEPEERQWDGKTLFVKASKSRYGRALRAELDGNVSESYINRHNIPLAEKFFPNMRLETL
;
A
#
# COMPACT_ATOMS: atom_id res chain seq x y z
N MET A 1 6.62 41.67 83.33
CA MET A 1 7.69 40.88 82.68
C MET A 1 7.03 39.85 81.77
N PRO A 2 7.48 39.57 80.53
CA PRO A 2 8.69 40.02 79.82
C PRO A 2 8.44 40.85 78.51
N LEU A 3 9.51 41.46 78.00
CA LEU A 3 9.74 42.12 76.69
C LEU A 3 10.61 41.18 75.79
N PRO A 4 10.95 41.50 74.52
CA PRO A 4 10.18 42.12 73.43
C PRO A 4 10.20 41.27 72.12
N ARG A 5 9.38 41.67 71.14
CA ARG A 5 9.29 41.06 69.80
C ARG A 5 10.55 41.35 68.96
N LEU A 6 11.22 40.30 68.48
CA LEU A 6 12.30 40.37 67.48
C LEU A 6 11.73 40.16 66.07
N PHE A 7 11.86 41.20 65.25
CA PHE A 7 11.70 41.18 63.80
C PHE A 7 12.86 40.37 63.17
N THR A 8 12.54 39.32 62.41
CA THR A 8 13.49 38.74 61.46
C THR A 8 12.97 38.94 60.04
N ARG A 9 13.73 39.72 59.27
CA ARG A 9 13.48 40.08 57.87
C ARG A 9 13.70 38.85 56.99
N ARG A 10 12.71 38.49 56.16
CA ARG A 10 12.89 37.58 55.02
C ARG A 10 13.71 38.29 53.93
N PRO A 11 14.68 37.62 53.28
CA PRO A 11 15.39 38.20 52.14
C PRO A 11 14.46 38.29 50.91
N ARG A 12 14.41 39.48 50.31
CA ARG A 12 13.75 39.71 49.01
C ARG A 12 14.65 39.14 47.91
N VAL A 13 14.23 38.06 47.28
CA VAL A 13 14.78 37.62 46.00
C VAL A 13 14.16 38.50 44.91
N PHE A 14 15.00 39.25 44.20
CA PHE A 14 14.62 40.02 43.03
C PHE A 14 14.23 39.06 41.90
N ALA A 15 12.93 38.90 41.66
CA ALA A 15 12.43 38.32 40.42
C ALA A 15 12.58 39.36 39.29
N ARG A 16 13.59 39.19 38.44
CA ARG A 16 13.67 39.89 37.16
C ARG A 16 12.60 39.31 36.22
N PRO A 17 11.74 40.12 35.59
CA PRO A 17 10.84 39.62 34.56
C PRO A 17 11.65 39.18 33.33
N LEU A 18 11.46 37.91 32.95
CA LEU A 18 11.90 37.38 31.66
C LEU A 18 11.25 38.23 30.56
N ARG A 19 12.10 38.92 29.78
CA ARG A 19 11.67 39.61 28.57
C ARG A 19 11.13 38.56 27.59
N PHE A 20 9.86 38.70 27.23
CA PHE A 20 9.30 38.09 26.04
C PHE A 20 10.10 38.58 24.83
N LEU A 21 10.88 37.68 24.23
CA LEU A 21 11.41 37.89 22.90
C LEU A 21 10.23 37.76 21.94
N SER A 22 9.80 38.89 21.39
CA SER A 22 8.89 38.96 20.26
C SER A 22 9.44 38.10 19.12
N THR A 23 8.68 37.09 18.73
CA THR A 23 8.92 36.30 17.53
C THR A 23 8.93 37.23 16.31
N PRO A 24 9.87 37.10 15.36
CA PRO A 24 9.80 37.86 14.12
C PRO A 24 8.54 37.45 13.36
N SER A 25 7.77 38.46 12.96
CA SER A 25 6.61 38.31 12.08
C SER A 25 7.04 37.62 10.79
N VAL A 26 6.55 36.40 10.59
CA VAL A 26 6.66 35.72 9.30
C VAL A 26 5.73 36.45 8.34
N THR A 27 6.31 37.26 7.47
CA THR A 27 5.61 37.78 6.28
C THR A 27 5.14 36.59 5.44
N PRO A 28 3.90 36.58 4.93
CA PRO A 28 3.47 35.54 4.01
C PRO A 28 4.38 35.56 2.79
N VAL A 29 5.07 34.46 2.53
CA VAL A 29 5.70 34.23 1.23
C VAL A 29 4.54 34.00 0.27
N GLU A 30 4.28 34.97 -0.61
CA GLU A 30 3.48 34.74 -1.81
C GLU A 30 4.15 33.62 -2.60
N LEU A 31 3.61 32.40 -2.48
CA LEU A 31 3.91 31.32 -3.40
C LEU A 31 3.27 31.71 -4.73
N HIS A 32 4.06 32.29 -5.62
CA HIS A 32 3.72 32.31 -7.03
C HIS A 32 3.51 30.87 -7.48
N GLU A 33 2.26 30.51 -7.77
CA GLU A 33 1.91 29.32 -8.53
C GLU A 33 2.57 29.41 -9.91
N THR A 34 3.78 28.88 -10.04
CA THR A 34 4.26 28.48 -11.35
C THR A 34 3.57 27.16 -11.67
N SER A 35 2.42 27.26 -12.35
CA SER A 35 1.90 26.18 -13.17
C SER A 35 3.03 25.74 -14.10
N GLN A 36 3.73 24.66 -13.74
CA GLN A 36 4.70 24.04 -14.62
C GLN A 36 3.91 23.34 -15.71
N ILE A 37 3.74 24.04 -16.83
CA ILE A 37 3.33 23.45 -18.10
C ILE A 37 4.23 22.23 -18.35
N PRO A 38 3.68 21.04 -18.64
CA PRO A 38 4.49 19.85 -18.87
C PRO A 38 5.46 20.12 -20.03
N GLY A 39 6.77 19.94 -19.79
CA GLY A 39 7.77 20.03 -20.85
C GLY A 39 7.56 18.97 -21.92
N ASP A 40 8.17 19.15 -23.10
CA ASP A 40 7.97 18.35 -24.33
C ASP A 40 8.16 16.81 -24.19
N ASN A 41 8.62 16.30 -23.04
CA ASN A 41 8.81 14.88 -22.73
C ASN A 41 7.77 14.28 -21.77
N ALA A 42 6.69 14.99 -21.46
CA ALA A 42 5.69 14.53 -20.52
C ALA A 42 4.85 13.36 -21.11
N THR A 43 4.58 12.33 -20.32
CA THR A 43 3.74 11.19 -20.76
C THR A 43 2.32 11.34 -20.24
N ASP A 44 1.35 11.47 -21.16
CA ASP A 44 -0.07 11.58 -20.86
C ASP A 44 -0.72 10.20 -20.65
N GLY A 45 -1.63 10.09 -19.68
CA GLY A 45 -2.52 8.93 -19.56
C GLY A 45 -1.86 7.63 -19.12
N ALA A 46 -0.66 7.70 -18.52
CA ALA A 46 0.10 6.54 -18.07
C ALA A 46 -0.65 5.71 -17.00
N VAL A 47 -0.33 4.42 -16.92
CA VAL A 47 -0.86 3.52 -15.89
C VAL A 47 0.27 3.08 -14.98
N VAL A 48 0.13 3.40 -13.69
CA VAL A 48 1.11 3.00 -12.68
C VAL A 48 0.48 1.95 -11.78
N ILE A 49 1.11 0.78 -11.70
CA ILE A 49 0.67 -0.35 -10.88
C ILE A 49 1.67 -0.56 -9.74
N LEU A 50 1.21 -0.38 -8.51
CA LEU A 50 2.00 -0.52 -7.29
C LEU A 50 2.02 -1.99 -6.83
N ARG A 51 3.21 -2.56 -6.75
CA ARG A 51 3.46 -3.95 -6.36
C ARG A 51 4.04 -4.02 -4.94
N GLY A 52 3.29 -4.64 -4.02
CA GLY A 52 3.72 -4.92 -2.63
C GLY A 52 3.87 -6.43 -2.36
N ILE A 53 3.83 -6.85 -1.08
CA ILE A 53 4.14 -8.23 -0.60
C ILE A 53 3.42 -9.31 -1.43
N LEU A 54 2.20 -9.01 -1.89
CA LEU A 54 1.34 -9.97 -2.59
C LEU A 54 1.55 -10.04 -4.12
N TYR A 55 2.54 -9.34 -4.68
CA TYR A 55 2.79 -9.37 -6.13
C TYR A 55 3.94 -10.32 -6.49
N ALA A 56 3.62 -11.61 -6.62
CA ALA A 56 4.57 -12.61 -7.13
C ALA A 56 5.13 -12.20 -8.49
N SER A 57 6.40 -12.53 -8.71
CA SER A 57 7.06 -12.41 -10.01
C SER A 57 6.21 -13.07 -11.12
N PRO A 58 6.03 -12.42 -12.29
CA PRO A 58 5.20 -12.91 -13.39
C PRO A 58 5.62 -14.28 -13.97
N SER A 59 6.79 -14.80 -13.59
CA SER A 59 7.29 -16.12 -14.01
C SER A 59 6.85 -17.31 -13.14
N SER A 60 6.26 -17.08 -11.96
CA SER A 60 5.76 -18.15 -11.08
C SER A 60 4.31 -18.55 -11.41
N HIS A 61 3.86 -19.76 -11.06
CA HIS A 61 2.46 -20.17 -11.29
C HIS A 61 1.45 -19.27 -10.53
N ALA A 62 1.75 -18.91 -9.28
CA ALA A 62 0.98 -17.91 -8.53
C ALA A 62 1.07 -16.50 -9.14
N GLY A 63 2.25 -16.13 -9.68
CA GLY A 63 2.43 -14.92 -10.48
C GLY A 63 1.66 -14.94 -11.80
N ARG A 64 1.42 -16.10 -12.42
CA ARG A 64 0.53 -16.26 -13.57
C ARG A 64 -0.93 -16.09 -13.17
N VAL A 65 -1.35 -16.52 -11.98
CA VAL A 65 -2.71 -16.28 -11.46
C VAL A 65 -2.91 -14.81 -11.07
N ALA A 66 -1.93 -14.17 -10.43
CA ALA A 66 -1.95 -12.73 -10.14
C ALA A 66 -1.87 -11.88 -11.42
N LYS A 67 -1.05 -12.29 -12.40
CA LYS A 67 -0.98 -11.71 -13.76
C LYS A 67 -2.27 -11.96 -14.53
N LEU A 68 -2.90 -13.14 -14.40
CA LEU A 68 -4.22 -13.44 -14.98
C LEU A 68 -5.30 -12.58 -14.33
N ASN A 69 -5.24 -12.30 -13.03
CA ASN A 69 -6.19 -11.41 -12.34
C ASN A 69 -5.93 -9.93 -12.66
N GLY A 70 -4.68 -9.49 -12.75
CA GLY A 70 -4.30 -8.14 -13.19
C GLY A 70 -4.57 -7.89 -14.68
N GLN A 71 -4.29 -8.86 -15.55
CA GLN A 71 -4.64 -8.83 -16.96
C GLN A 71 -6.15 -8.97 -17.15
N ARG A 72 -6.88 -9.76 -16.35
CA ARG A 72 -8.36 -9.80 -16.36
C ARG A 72 -8.96 -8.51 -15.84
N LEU A 73 -8.32 -7.83 -14.87
CA LEU A 73 -8.67 -6.46 -14.49
C LEU A 73 -8.53 -5.57 -15.73
N CYS A 74 -7.36 -5.53 -16.37
CA CYS A 74 -7.12 -4.70 -17.55
C CYS A 74 -8.02 -5.07 -18.76
N THR A 75 -8.28 -6.35 -19.03
CA THR A 75 -9.12 -6.79 -20.16
C THR A 75 -10.61 -6.68 -19.91
N LYS A 76 -11.10 -6.89 -18.68
CA LYS A 76 -12.50 -6.54 -18.34
C LYS A 76 -12.71 -5.05 -18.52
N LEU A 77 -11.75 -4.23 -18.09
CA LEU A 77 -11.75 -2.78 -18.15
C LEU A 77 -11.69 -2.17 -19.57
N GLY A 78 -11.33 -2.95 -20.61
CA GLY A 78 -10.95 -2.42 -21.93
C GLY A 78 -11.59 -3.00 -23.21
N ARG A 79 -12.45 -4.03 -23.22
CA ARG A 79 -12.90 -4.63 -24.51
C ARG A 79 -14.01 -3.87 -25.26
N PRO A 80 -13.88 -3.61 -26.58
CA PRO A 80 -15.00 -3.49 -27.51
C PRO A 80 -15.58 -4.88 -27.85
N LEU A 81 -16.88 -4.91 -28.14
CA LEU A 81 -17.65 -6.10 -28.45
C LEU A 81 -17.25 -6.74 -29.80
N ALA A 82 -16.98 -8.05 -29.79
CA ALA A 82 -17.31 -8.93 -30.90
C ALA A 82 -17.74 -10.31 -30.35
N ARG A 83 -18.84 -10.80 -30.91
CA ARG A 83 -19.73 -11.94 -30.59
C ARG A 83 -19.08 -13.18 -29.94
N VAL A 84 -19.74 -13.74 -28.91
CA VAL A 84 -20.40 -15.07 -28.87
C VAL A 84 -21.12 -15.26 -27.50
N CYS A 85 -22.42 -15.58 -27.57
CA CYS A 85 -23.39 -16.15 -26.62
C CYS A 85 -23.29 -15.93 -25.08
N ALA A 86 -24.39 -15.42 -24.48
CA ALA A 86 -24.68 -15.33 -23.03
C ALA A 86 -25.73 -16.41 -22.62
N PRO A 87 -26.02 -16.76 -21.32
CA PRO A 87 -26.40 -15.84 -20.20
C PRO A 87 -25.95 -16.27 -18.76
N PRO A 88 -26.35 -15.60 -17.64
CA PRO A 88 -26.51 -14.16 -17.36
C PRO A 88 -25.68 -13.66 -16.14
N GLN A 89 -25.65 -12.33 -15.95
CA GLN A 89 -24.96 -11.55 -14.90
C GLN A 89 -23.43 -11.39 -15.02
N GLN A 90 -22.98 -10.79 -16.12
CA GLN A 90 -21.65 -10.16 -16.18
C GLN A 90 -21.81 -8.63 -16.20
N ALA A 91 -21.62 -8.01 -15.03
CA ALA A 91 -21.42 -6.57 -14.93
C ALA A 91 -20.17 -6.19 -15.77
N ARG A 92 -20.38 -5.32 -16.76
CA ARG A 92 -19.31 -4.83 -17.65
C ARG A 92 -18.52 -3.75 -16.91
N ILE A 93 -17.38 -4.12 -16.34
CA ILE A 93 -16.47 -3.17 -15.68
C ILE A 93 -15.76 -2.37 -16.78
N ARG A 94 -16.00 -1.06 -16.93
CA ARG A 94 -15.25 -0.17 -17.84
C ARG A 94 -14.65 0.98 -17.03
N ALA A 95 -13.47 0.81 -16.44
CA ALA A 95 -12.79 1.89 -15.71
C ALA A 95 -11.57 2.46 -16.48
N CYS A 96 -10.87 1.69 -17.30
CA CYS A 96 -9.76 2.16 -18.14
C CYS A 96 -9.75 1.43 -19.49
N LYS A 97 -10.19 2.08 -20.57
CA LYS A 97 -9.82 1.64 -21.92
C LYS A 97 -8.34 1.99 -22.09
N LEU A 98 -7.49 0.99 -22.08
CA LEU A 98 -6.08 1.13 -22.40
C LEU A 98 -5.84 0.48 -23.77
N PRO A 99 -5.15 1.15 -24.70
CA PRO A 99 -4.51 0.44 -25.80
C PRO A 99 -3.61 -0.63 -25.19
N LEU A 100 -3.81 -1.88 -25.60
CA LEU A 100 -2.98 -2.99 -25.19
C LEU A 100 -2.09 -3.38 -26.38
N ASP A 101 -0.81 -3.60 -26.14
CA ASP A 101 0.09 -4.21 -27.11
C ASP A 101 -0.39 -5.63 -27.49
N SER A 102 0.23 -6.20 -28.51
CA SER A 102 -0.07 -7.57 -28.97
C SER A 102 0.15 -8.66 -27.91
N ALA A 103 0.77 -8.33 -26.77
CA ALA A 103 0.97 -9.21 -25.61
C ALA A 103 0.02 -8.91 -24.42
N GLY A 104 -0.92 -7.98 -24.58
CA GLY A 104 -1.90 -7.61 -23.55
C GLY A 104 -1.33 -6.73 -22.43
N ARG A 105 -0.24 -6.00 -22.68
CA ARG A 105 0.31 -4.96 -21.79
C ARG A 105 -0.22 -3.60 -22.21
N ALA A 106 -0.52 -2.71 -21.27
CA ALA A 106 -0.75 -1.32 -21.62
C ALA A 106 0.53 -0.74 -22.25
N ASP A 107 0.42 -0.06 -23.39
CA ASP A 107 1.58 0.49 -24.12
C ASP A 107 2.45 1.41 -23.24
N ASP A 108 1.84 2.12 -22.26
CA ASP A 108 2.51 2.95 -21.23
C ASP A 108 2.23 2.46 -19.79
N GLY A 109 2.41 1.15 -19.56
CA GLY A 109 2.22 0.52 -18.26
C GLY A 109 3.50 0.45 -17.41
N HIS A 110 3.52 1.14 -16.27
CA HIS A 110 4.61 1.09 -15.30
C HIS A 110 4.29 0.14 -14.13
N TRP A 111 5.16 -0.83 -13.88
CA TRP A 111 5.05 -1.77 -12.76
C TRP A 111 6.07 -1.43 -11.69
N GLN A 112 5.64 -0.69 -10.67
CA GLN A 112 6.53 -0.19 -9.64
C GLN A 112 6.48 -1.09 -8.41
N ASP A 113 7.59 -1.75 -8.10
CA ASP A 113 7.76 -2.40 -6.80
C ASP A 113 7.88 -1.31 -5.71
N LEU A 114 7.14 -1.46 -4.62
CA LEU A 114 7.29 -0.57 -3.46
C LEU A 114 8.63 -0.83 -2.77
N ARG A 115 9.13 0.13 -1.97
CA ARG A 115 10.29 -0.10 -1.09
C ARG A 115 10.16 -1.42 -0.32
N ASN A 116 11.27 -2.10 -0.07
CA ASN A 116 11.31 -3.42 0.56
C ASN A 116 10.60 -4.54 -0.23
N HIS A 117 10.33 -4.34 -1.53
CA HIS A 117 9.75 -5.35 -2.41
C HIS A 117 10.49 -5.45 -3.73
N GLY A 118 10.51 -6.67 -4.27
CA GLY A 118 10.97 -6.93 -5.63
C GLY A 118 12.37 -6.40 -5.88
N ALA A 119 12.51 -5.49 -6.85
CA ALA A 119 13.79 -4.89 -7.22
C ALA A 119 14.00 -3.46 -6.65
N SER A 120 13.03 -2.93 -5.89
CA SER A 120 13.14 -1.60 -5.30
C SER A 120 14.09 -1.57 -4.10
N ALA A 121 14.54 -0.38 -3.73
CA ALA A 121 15.47 -0.20 -2.62
C ALA A 121 14.92 -0.78 -1.30
N HIS A 122 15.81 -1.40 -0.54
CA HIS A 122 15.52 -1.92 0.79
C HIS A 122 15.99 -0.92 1.84
N THR A 123 15.07 -0.46 2.68
CA THR A 123 15.30 0.60 3.66
C THR A 123 14.49 0.37 4.94
N ALA A 124 15.03 0.79 6.08
CA ALA A 124 14.41 0.60 7.37
C ALA A 124 13.08 1.36 7.50
N ALA A 125 12.95 2.54 6.88
CA ALA A 125 11.72 3.32 6.93
C ALA A 125 10.65 2.71 6.01
N MET A 126 9.60 2.13 6.60
CA MET A 126 8.50 1.50 5.87
C MET A 126 7.13 1.94 6.42
N ASN A 127 6.86 3.25 6.28
CA ASN A 127 5.56 3.86 6.59
C ASN A 127 4.95 4.48 5.33
N TYR A 128 3.67 4.86 5.41
CA TYR A 128 2.94 5.37 4.25
C TYR A 128 3.50 6.68 3.68
N SER A 129 3.97 7.60 4.52
CA SER A 129 4.59 8.84 4.05
C SER A 129 5.81 8.55 3.18
N ALA A 130 6.67 7.63 3.62
CA ALA A 130 7.84 7.27 2.88
C ALA A 130 7.51 6.53 1.57
N MET A 131 6.49 5.65 1.56
CA MET A 131 6.03 5.00 0.33
C MET A 131 5.40 5.98 -0.67
N VAL A 132 4.64 6.97 -0.19
CA VAL A 132 4.10 8.05 -1.02
C VAL A 132 5.22 8.85 -1.66
N ALA A 133 6.26 9.21 -0.89
CA ALA A 133 7.41 9.95 -1.40
C ALA A 133 8.11 9.22 -2.55
N ASP A 134 8.24 7.88 -2.48
CA ASP A 134 8.81 7.08 -3.58
C ASP A 134 7.95 7.14 -4.85
N VAL A 135 6.64 6.99 -4.70
CA VAL A 135 5.70 7.02 -5.84
C VAL A 135 5.66 8.42 -6.47
N MET A 136 5.65 9.46 -5.65
CA MET A 136 5.72 10.86 -6.09
C MET A 136 7.04 11.16 -6.80
N HIS A 137 8.16 10.65 -6.28
CA HIS A 137 9.45 10.76 -6.95
C HIS A 137 9.42 10.07 -8.32
N PHE A 138 8.90 8.85 -8.38
CA PHE A 138 8.77 8.11 -9.64
C PHE A 138 7.93 8.86 -10.68
N ILE A 139 6.74 9.34 -10.30
CA ILE A 139 5.84 10.11 -11.18
C ILE A 139 6.54 11.35 -11.74
N ARG A 140 7.24 12.13 -10.87
CA ARG A 140 7.97 13.32 -11.29
C ARG A 140 9.17 12.99 -12.18
N GLN A 141 9.96 11.99 -11.81
CA GLN A 141 11.14 11.55 -12.56
C GLN A 141 10.77 11.11 -13.98
N ARG A 142 9.59 10.53 -14.14
CA ARG A 142 9.05 10.08 -15.43
C ARG A 142 8.20 11.14 -16.13
N SER A 143 8.02 12.32 -15.54
CA SER A 143 7.19 13.41 -16.06
C SER A 143 5.78 12.92 -16.44
N LEU A 144 5.16 12.09 -15.60
CA LEU A 144 3.83 11.54 -15.85
C LEU A 144 2.73 12.51 -15.41
N PHE A 145 1.68 12.62 -16.22
CA PHE A 145 0.46 13.35 -15.90
C PHE A 145 -0.77 12.54 -16.32
N ASN A 146 -1.96 12.90 -15.81
CA ASN A 146 -3.21 12.15 -16.00
C ASN A 146 -3.11 10.64 -15.65
N VAL A 147 -2.31 10.29 -14.66
CA VAL A 147 -2.00 8.91 -14.28
C VAL A 147 -3.22 8.17 -13.76
N CYS A 148 -3.41 6.94 -14.24
CA CYS A 148 -4.27 5.96 -13.57
C CYS A 148 -3.42 5.15 -12.58
N LEU A 149 -3.60 5.43 -11.29
CA LEU A 149 -2.86 4.74 -10.23
C LEU A 149 -3.64 3.52 -9.72
N ILE A 150 -2.99 2.36 -9.75
CA ILE A 150 -3.58 1.07 -9.37
C ILE A 150 -2.78 0.48 -8.22
N GLY A 151 -3.46 0.15 -7.13
CA GLY A 151 -2.85 -0.45 -5.95
C GLY A 151 -3.64 -1.64 -5.44
N HIS A 152 -2.94 -2.72 -5.08
CA HIS A 152 -3.52 -3.90 -4.44
C HIS A 152 -3.05 -4.02 -2.98
N SER A 153 -3.95 -4.38 -2.06
CA SER A 153 -3.64 -4.56 -0.63
C SER A 153 -2.90 -3.32 -0.07
N MET A 154 -1.71 -3.48 0.51
CA MET A 154 -0.88 -2.35 0.95
C MET A 154 -0.65 -1.30 -0.15
N GLY A 155 -0.47 -1.71 -1.41
CA GLY A 155 -0.34 -0.78 -2.54
C GLY A 155 -1.60 0.04 -2.79
N GLY A 156 -2.79 -0.48 -2.45
CA GLY A 156 -4.04 0.27 -2.51
C GLY A 156 -4.09 1.39 -1.48
N LYS A 157 -3.64 1.12 -0.25
CA LYS A 157 -3.47 2.18 0.77
C LYS A 157 -2.43 3.21 0.34
N VAL A 158 -1.31 2.81 -0.26
CA VAL A 158 -0.33 3.76 -0.83
C VAL A 158 -0.97 4.61 -1.92
N ALA A 159 -1.72 4.01 -2.84
CA ALA A 159 -2.37 4.74 -3.93
C ALA A 159 -3.38 5.78 -3.42
N ILE A 160 -4.16 5.42 -2.40
CA ILE A 160 -5.04 6.34 -1.67
C ILE A 160 -4.22 7.47 -1.03
N SER A 161 -3.14 7.14 -0.33
CA SER A 161 -2.29 8.14 0.33
C SER A 161 -1.62 9.11 -0.64
N VAL A 162 -1.26 8.65 -1.85
CA VAL A 162 -0.76 9.54 -2.91
C VAL A 162 -1.85 10.52 -3.34
N ALA A 163 -3.09 10.06 -3.51
CA ALA A 163 -4.22 10.91 -3.88
C ALA A 163 -4.57 11.98 -2.84
N PHE A 164 -4.16 11.78 -1.58
CA PHE A 164 -4.35 12.73 -0.47
C PHE A 164 -3.12 13.57 -0.15
N ASP A 165 -2.00 13.38 -0.86
CA ASP A 165 -0.80 14.17 -0.65
C ASP A 165 -1.03 15.61 -1.12
N PRO A 166 -0.90 16.62 -0.25
CA PRO A 166 -1.21 18.00 -0.60
C PRO A 166 -0.21 18.61 -1.60
N THR A 167 0.92 17.95 -1.85
CA THR A 167 1.93 18.40 -2.82
C THR A 167 1.72 17.80 -4.20
N LEU A 168 0.71 16.94 -4.37
CA LEU A 168 0.34 16.35 -5.65
C LEU A 168 -0.29 17.42 -6.56
N PRO A 169 0.28 17.73 -7.74
CA PRO A 169 -0.37 18.63 -8.70
C PRO A 169 -1.72 18.06 -9.14
N VAL A 170 -2.74 18.92 -9.24
CA VAL A 170 -4.15 18.53 -9.47
C VAL A 170 -4.33 17.62 -10.70
N GLU A 171 -3.59 17.87 -11.78
CA GLU A 171 -3.70 17.10 -13.04
C GLU A 171 -2.88 15.80 -13.07
N THR A 172 -2.21 15.46 -11.97
CA THR A 172 -1.31 14.30 -11.93
C THR A 172 -2.07 12.98 -11.95
N LEU A 173 -3.19 12.87 -11.22
CA LEU A 173 -3.98 11.64 -11.13
C LEU A 173 -5.34 11.82 -11.80
N SER A 174 -5.64 10.99 -12.79
CA SER A 174 -6.95 10.98 -13.45
C SER A 174 -7.91 9.95 -12.83
N LYS A 175 -7.38 8.83 -12.34
CA LYS A 175 -8.15 7.68 -11.86
C LYS A 175 -7.41 6.92 -10.78
N LEU A 176 -8.18 6.29 -9.88
CA LEU A 176 -7.68 5.43 -8.83
C LEU A 176 -8.34 4.05 -8.91
N VAL A 177 -7.55 2.98 -8.79
CA VAL A 177 -8.06 1.62 -8.64
C VAL A 177 -7.48 1.00 -7.37
N VAL A 178 -8.35 0.66 -6.42
CA VAL A 178 -7.98 0.08 -5.13
C VAL A 178 -8.50 -1.34 -5.07
N ALA A 179 -7.60 -2.31 -5.09
CA ALA A 179 -7.94 -3.73 -5.10
C ALA A 179 -7.73 -4.38 -3.73
N ASP A 180 -8.80 -5.00 -3.23
CA ASP A 180 -8.86 -5.87 -2.06
C ASP A 180 -8.27 -5.25 -0.78
N ILE A 181 -8.55 -3.97 -0.56
CA ILE A 181 -8.21 -3.24 0.67
C ILE A 181 -9.17 -2.07 0.89
N ALA A 182 -9.44 -1.76 2.16
CA ALA A 182 -10.12 -0.54 2.57
C ALA A 182 -9.13 0.45 3.22
N PRO A 183 -9.42 1.77 3.23
CA PRO A 183 -8.66 2.80 3.95
C PRO A 183 -8.87 2.74 5.47
N ALA A 184 -8.76 1.54 6.05
CA ALA A 184 -8.98 1.30 7.47
C ALA A 184 -7.65 1.13 8.21
N LYS A 185 -7.59 1.67 9.42
CA LYS A 185 -6.55 1.34 10.40
C LYS A 185 -6.85 -0.05 10.99
N GLY A 186 -5.85 -0.90 11.10
CA GLY A 186 -6.04 -2.18 11.77
C GLY A 186 -4.77 -3.03 11.77
N SER A 187 -4.59 -3.80 12.84
CA SER A 187 -3.47 -4.73 12.91
C SER A 187 -3.54 -5.75 11.77
N LEU A 188 -2.38 -6.09 11.22
CA LEU A 188 -2.30 -7.20 10.28
C LEU A 188 -2.73 -8.51 10.96
N SER A 189 -3.32 -9.40 10.16
CA SER A 189 -3.79 -10.72 10.59
C SER A 189 -2.67 -11.52 11.27
N ALA A 190 -3.02 -12.32 12.28
CA ALA A 190 -2.06 -13.19 12.97
C ALA A 190 -1.34 -14.14 12.01
N GLU A 191 -2.04 -14.58 10.96
CA GLU A 191 -1.54 -15.41 9.87
C GLU A 191 -0.43 -14.70 9.10
N PHE A 192 -0.63 -13.44 8.69
CA PHE A 192 0.42 -12.65 8.06
C PHE A 192 1.65 -12.51 8.98
N LYS A 193 1.44 -12.23 10.27
CA LYS A 193 2.53 -12.14 11.26
C LYS A 193 3.28 -13.47 11.38
N SER A 194 2.58 -14.61 11.34
CA SER A 194 3.18 -15.94 11.41
C SER A 194 4.02 -16.27 10.17
N TYR A 195 3.63 -15.81 8.99
CA TYR A 195 4.43 -15.98 7.77
C TYR A 195 5.78 -15.26 7.86
N ILE A 196 5.80 -14.04 8.41
CA ILE A 196 7.06 -13.31 8.64
C ILE A 196 7.97 -14.10 9.57
N VAL A 197 7.44 -14.61 10.68
CA VAL A 197 8.20 -15.47 11.61
C VAL A 197 8.74 -16.73 10.92
N ALA A 198 7.90 -17.39 10.11
CA ALA A 198 8.31 -18.57 9.34
C ALA A 198 9.46 -18.25 8.38
N MET A 199 9.36 -17.14 7.65
CA MET A 199 10.38 -16.69 6.72
C MET A 199 11.70 -16.33 7.45
N GLN A 200 11.62 -15.68 8.62
CA GLN A 200 12.81 -15.44 9.45
C GLN A 200 13.46 -16.73 9.93
N LYS A 201 12.67 -17.73 10.33
CA LYS A 201 13.19 -19.06 10.70
C LYS A 201 13.90 -19.75 9.53
N ILE A 202 13.33 -19.65 8.33
CA ILE A 202 13.95 -20.21 7.11
C ILE A 202 15.32 -19.57 6.84
N GLU A 203 15.44 -18.25 6.95
CA GLU A 203 16.73 -17.57 6.79
C GLU A 203 17.74 -17.95 7.88
N ALA A 204 17.28 -18.03 9.14
CA ALA A 204 18.12 -18.41 10.28
C ALA A 204 18.63 -19.85 10.18
N ALA A 205 17.82 -20.76 9.62
CA ALA A 205 18.18 -22.15 9.39
C ALA A 205 19.22 -22.35 8.27
N LYS A 206 19.51 -21.30 7.48
CA LYS A 206 20.48 -21.34 6.36
C LYS A 206 20.20 -22.49 5.39
N VAL A 207 18.92 -22.75 5.12
CA VAL A 207 18.50 -23.87 4.28
C VAL A 207 19.13 -23.79 2.89
N SER A 208 19.48 -24.95 2.35
CA SER A 208 20.17 -25.10 1.07
C SER A 208 19.24 -25.42 -0.08
N SER A 209 17.97 -25.71 0.21
CA SER A 209 16.99 -26.11 -0.78
C SER A 209 15.59 -25.56 -0.51
N ARG A 210 14.80 -25.40 -1.58
CA ARG A 210 13.37 -25.04 -1.47
C ARG A 210 12.57 -26.10 -0.71
N LYS A 211 13.00 -27.37 -0.74
CA LYS A 211 12.37 -28.48 -0.02
C LYS A 211 12.52 -28.31 1.49
N GLU A 212 13.71 -27.98 1.96
CA GLU A 212 13.98 -27.65 3.37
C GLU A 212 13.18 -26.42 3.82
N ALA A 213 13.18 -25.36 3.01
CA ALA A 213 12.39 -24.16 3.31
C ALA A 213 10.89 -24.47 3.43
N LEU A 214 10.35 -25.31 2.54
CA LEU A 214 8.96 -25.73 2.58
C LEU A 214 8.65 -26.58 3.83
N ALA A 215 9.57 -27.43 4.28
CA ALA A 215 9.37 -28.21 5.49
C ALA A 215 9.17 -27.31 6.73
N ILE A 216 9.97 -26.26 6.87
CA ILE A 216 9.82 -25.26 7.93
C ILE A 216 8.51 -24.48 7.74
N LEU A 217 8.20 -24.04 6.51
CA LEU A 217 7.00 -23.25 6.23
C LEU A 217 5.70 -24.02 6.52
N ASN A 218 5.70 -25.34 6.30
CA ASN A 218 4.55 -26.21 6.56
C ASN A 218 4.17 -26.33 8.04
N GLU A 219 5.05 -25.91 8.96
CA GLU A 219 4.69 -25.77 10.38
C GLU A 219 3.74 -24.58 10.63
N PHE A 220 3.68 -23.62 9.70
CA PHE A 220 2.93 -22.37 9.83
C PHE A 220 1.76 -22.23 8.84
N GLU A 221 1.87 -22.83 7.66
CA GLU A 221 0.86 -22.77 6.61
C GLU A 221 0.72 -24.13 5.92
N ARG A 222 -0.53 -24.59 5.75
CA ARG A 222 -0.84 -25.88 5.12
C ARG A 222 -1.36 -25.73 3.70
N ASP A 223 -1.78 -24.52 3.30
CA ASP A 223 -2.20 -24.24 1.94
C ASP A 223 -0.98 -24.26 0.98
N PRO A 224 -0.91 -25.23 0.06
CA PRO A 224 0.24 -25.37 -0.83
C PRO A 224 0.39 -24.18 -1.79
N ASP A 225 -0.70 -23.48 -2.14
CA ASP A 225 -0.65 -22.32 -3.02
C ASP A 225 -0.04 -21.11 -2.30
N VAL A 226 -0.37 -20.92 -1.02
CA VAL A 226 0.23 -19.87 -0.17
C VAL A 226 1.70 -20.17 0.07
N CYS A 227 2.05 -21.42 0.41
CA CYS A 227 3.44 -21.82 0.59
C CYS A 227 4.26 -21.61 -0.69
N ALA A 228 3.72 -22.04 -1.84
CA ALA A 228 4.38 -21.86 -3.13
C ALA A 228 4.59 -20.38 -3.45
N PHE A 229 3.58 -19.54 -3.15
CA PHE A 229 3.63 -18.09 -3.31
C PHE A 229 4.72 -17.44 -2.47
N LEU A 230 4.76 -17.69 -1.15
CA LEU A 230 5.75 -17.11 -0.24
C LEU A 230 7.17 -17.47 -0.66
N LEU A 231 7.39 -18.73 -1.03
CA LEU A 231 8.69 -19.22 -1.48
C LEU A 231 9.11 -18.68 -2.85
N THR A 232 8.27 -17.96 -3.62
CA THR A 232 8.71 -17.28 -4.86
C THR A 232 9.76 -16.18 -4.59
N ASN A 233 9.83 -15.71 -3.36
CA ASN A 233 10.84 -14.74 -2.92
C ASN A 233 12.14 -15.42 -2.46
N LEU A 234 12.16 -16.73 -2.23
CA LEU A 234 13.37 -17.44 -1.79
C LEU A 234 14.37 -17.55 -2.95
N VAL A 235 15.59 -17.09 -2.73
CA VAL A 235 16.69 -17.10 -3.68
C VAL A 235 17.92 -17.76 -3.06
N GLN A 236 18.67 -18.49 -3.87
CA GLN A 236 19.93 -19.09 -3.45
C GLN A 236 21.04 -18.04 -3.45
N LYS A 237 21.94 -18.12 -2.48
CA LYS A 237 23.11 -17.24 -2.40
C LYS A 237 24.30 -17.87 -3.13
N PRO A 238 25.16 -17.07 -3.80
CA PRO A 238 26.36 -17.58 -4.47
C PRO A 238 27.28 -18.37 -3.53
N GLU A 239 27.42 -17.93 -2.28
CA GLU A 239 28.25 -18.55 -1.24
C GLU A 239 27.57 -19.74 -0.51
N GLY A 240 26.39 -20.16 -0.96
CA GLY A 240 25.60 -21.23 -0.34
C GLY A 240 24.55 -20.75 0.67
N GLY A 241 23.52 -21.58 0.84
CA GLY A 241 22.31 -21.25 1.58
C GLY A 241 21.36 -20.33 0.80
N SER A 242 20.27 -19.93 1.43
CA SER A 242 19.22 -19.12 0.80
C SER A 242 18.84 -17.90 1.64
N HIS A 243 18.25 -16.90 0.99
CA HIS A 243 17.61 -15.76 1.63
C HIS A 243 16.35 -15.37 0.85
N PHE A 244 15.47 -14.59 1.44
CA PHE A 244 14.38 -14.00 0.70
C PHE A 244 14.83 -12.70 0.02
N ARG A 245 14.38 -12.50 -1.22
CA ARG A 245 14.58 -11.25 -1.97
C ARG A 245 14.07 -10.04 -1.19
N ILE A 246 12.98 -10.21 -0.44
CA ILE A 246 12.44 -9.16 0.42
C ILE A 246 13.18 -9.14 1.76
N PRO A 247 13.45 -7.97 2.35
CA PRO A 247 14.15 -7.87 3.63
C PRO A 247 13.20 -8.22 4.78
N VAL A 248 13.03 -9.51 5.06
CA VAL A 248 12.02 -10.04 6.00
C VAL A 248 12.12 -9.40 7.38
N ASN A 249 13.34 -9.12 7.86
CA ASN A 249 13.55 -8.46 9.15
C ASN A 249 13.06 -7.01 9.17
N LEU A 250 13.24 -6.25 8.07
CA LEU A 250 12.73 -4.89 7.97
C LEU A 250 11.21 -4.88 7.86
N ILE A 251 10.63 -5.82 7.10
CA ILE A 251 9.17 -5.99 7.00
C ILE A 251 8.59 -6.38 8.36
N GLY A 252 9.24 -7.29 9.09
CA GLY A 252 8.82 -7.69 10.43
C GLY A 252 8.82 -6.54 11.43
N ALA A 253 9.83 -5.67 11.38
CA ALA A 253 9.89 -4.47 12.21
C ALA A 253 8.80 -3.43 11.85
N ALA A 254 8.26 -3.47 10.63
CA ALA A 254 7.27 -2.51 10.11
C ALA A 254 5.82 -3.02 10.13
N ILE A 255 5.54 -4.18 10.74
CA ILE A 255 4.21 -4.81 10.73
C ILE A 255 3.09 -3.87 11.19
N GLU A 256 3.32 -3.10 12.26
CA GLU A 256 2.30 -2.18 12.79
C GLU A 256 2.10 -0.97 11.86
N GLU A 257 3.17 -0.42 11.30
CA GLU A 257 3.11 0.65 10.29
C GLU A 257 2.33 0.23 9.04
N MET A 258 2.52 -1.02 8.59
CA MET A 258 1.80 -1.57 7.44
C MET A 258 0.29 -1.75 7.70
N GLY A 259 -0.09 -2.13 8.92
CA GLY A 259 -1.49 -2.22 9.34
C GLY A 259 -2.17 -0.85 9.47
N SER A 260 -1.39 0.19 9.76
CA SER A 260 -1.86 1.56 9.91
C SER A 260 -2.49 2.14 8.64
N PHE A 261 -3.01 3.35 8.75
CA PHE A 261 -3.43 4.21 7.66
C PHE A 261 -3.39 5.66 8.18
N PRO A 262 -2.72 6.61 7.51
CA PRO A 262 -2.35 7.87 8.15
C PRO A 262 -3.45 8.94 8.17
N PHE A 263 -4.66 8.65 7.65
CA PHE A 263 -5.75 9.62 7.55
C PHE A 263 -6.98 9.15 8.34
N GLU A 264 -7.68 10.09 8.95
CA GLU A 264 -9.03 9.88 9.45
C GLU A 264 -10.08 10.26 8.39
N PRO A 265 -11.26 9.61 8.40
CA PRO A 265 -12.36 10.05 7.56
C PRO A 265 -12.68 11.53 7.79
N GLU A 266 -13.07 12.23 6.71
CA GLU A 266 -13.43 13.66 6.70
C GLU A 266 -12.22 14.63 6.77
N GLU A 267 -11.01 14.17 7.09
CA GLU A 267 -9.79 15.00 6.97
C GLU A 267 -9.40 15.27 5.52
N ARG A 268 -9.71 14.32 4.64
CA ARG A 268 -9.38 14.32 3.21
C ARG A 268 -10.52 13.68 2.42
N GLN A 269 -10.77 14.22 1.24
CA GLN A 269 -11.65 13.62 0.23
C GLN A 269 -10.98 13.69 -1.13
N TRP A 270 -11.31 12.72 -1.98
CA TRP A 270 -10.88 12.71 -3.37
C TRP A 270 -12.08 12.52 -4.29
N ASP A 271 -12.36 13.55 -5.09
CA ASP A 271 -13.53 13.62 -5.96
C ASP A 271 -13.32 12.94 -7.32
N GLY A 272 -12.11 12.48 -7.62
CA GLY A 272 -11.83 11.79 -8.88
C GLY A 272 -12.58 10.45 -9.01
N LYS A 273 -12.39 9.78 -10.16
CA LYS A 273 -13.01 8.48 -10.43
C LYS A 273 -12.26 7.34 -9.72
N THR A 274 -12.83 6.78 -8.65
CA THR A 274 -12.24 5.65 -7.91
C THR A 274 -13.01 4.38 -8.19
N LEU A 275 -12.29 3.29 -8.51
CA LEU A 275 -12.83 1.94 -8.49
C LEU A 275 -12.24 1.16 -7.32
N PHE A 276 -13.08 0.73 -6.38
CA PHE A 276 -12.75 -0.32 -5.44
C PHE A 276 -13.11 -1.68 -6.03
N VAL A 277 -12.18 -2.63 -5.95
CA VAL A 277 -12.38 -4.00 -6.39
C VAL A 277 -12.29 -4.92 -5.17
N LYS A 278 -13.42 -5.51 -4.78
CA LYS A 278 -13.52 -6.50 -3.72
C LYS A 278 -13.37 -7.91 -4.28
N ALA A 279 -12.51 -8.74 -3.69
CA ALA A 279 -12.48 -10.15 -4.03
C ALA A 279 -13.60 -10.92 -3.30
N SER A 280 -14.53 -11.53 -4.04
CA SER A 280 -15.62 -12.39 -3.53
C SER A 280 -15.11 -13.59 -2.73
N LYS A 281 -13.89 -14.03 -3.06
CA LYS A 281 -13.15 -15.10 -2.39
C LYS A 281 -11.80 -14.60 -1.88
N SER A 282 -11.72 -13.40 -1.29
CA SER A 282 -10.59 -13.07 -0.40
C SER A 282 -10.58 -14.08 0.75
N ARG A 283 -9.95 -15.24 0.51
CA ARG A 283 -9.82 -16.38 1.43
C ARG A 283 -8.44 -16.38 2.10
N TYR A 284 -7.70 -15.27 2.03
CA TYR A 284 -6.38 -15.20 2.62
C TYR A 284 -6.52 -15.39 4.14
N GLY A 285 -5.94 -16.47 4.68
CA GLY A 285 -5.98 -16.80 6.11
C GLY A 285 -7.03 -17.83 6.56
N ARG A 286 -7.35 -18.86 5.77
CA ARG A 286 -8.40 -19.84 6.13
C ARG A 286 -7.95 -21.26 6.49
N ALA A 287 -6.68 -21.48 6.79
CA ALA A 287 -6.22 -22.81 7.21
C ALA A 287 -6.36 -23.07 8.74
N LEU A 288 -6.43 -22.05 9.59
CA LEU A 288 -6.48 -22.26 11.06
C LEU A 288 -7.78 -21.86 11.76
N ARG A 289 -8.57 -20.95 11.18
CA ARG A 289 -9.67 -20.27 11.91
C ARG A 289 -11.05 -20.92 11.77
N ALA A 290 -11.23 -21.75 10.75
CA ALA A 290 -12.53 -22.39 10.49
C ALA A 290 -12.88 -23.48 11.51
N GLU A 291 -11.89 -24.10 12.15
CA GLU A 291 -12.12 -25.18 13.12
C GLU A 291 -12.30 -24.68 14.57
N LEU A 292 -11.90 -23.44 14.90
CA LEU A 292 -11.83 -22.98 16.30
C LEU A 292 -12.95 -22.02 16.72
N ASP A 293 -13.35 -21.05 15.88
CA ASP A 293 -14.16 -19.92 16.36
C ASP A 293 -15.48 -19.66 15.62
N GLY A 294 -15.80 -20.39 14.54
CA GLY A 294 -16.99 -20.16 13.72
C GLY A 294 -17.06 -18.78 13.01
N ASN A 295 -16.14 -17.87 13.30
CA ASN A 295 -16.04 -16.54 12.70
C ASN A 295 -15.15 -16.57 11.46
N VAL A 296 -15.79 -16.50 10.29
CA VAL A 296 -15.10 -16.29 9.02
C VAL A 296 -14.46 -14.91 9.05
N SER A 297 -13.13 -14.84 8.91
CA SER A 297 -12.42 -13.57 8.68
C SER A 297 -13.10 -12.84 7.51
N GLU A 298 -13.69 -11.68 7.79
CA GLU A 298 -14.34 -10.87 6.78
C GLU A 298 -13.30 -10.37 5.77
N SER A 299 -13.67 -10.30 4.49
CA SER A 299 -12.77 -9.80 3.43
C SER A 299 -12.24 -8.40 3.75
N TYR A 300 -11.06 -8.07 3.22
CA TYR A 300 -10.42 -6.75 3.43
C TYR A 300 -11.31 -5.56 3.05
N ILE A 301 -12.26 -5.76 2.14
CA ILE A 301 -13.39 -4.85 1.89
C ILE A 301 -14.68 -5.54 2.35
N ASN A 302 -15.37 -5.03 3.36
CA ASN A 302 -16.56 -5.64 3.96
C ASN A 302 -17.61 -4.57 4.33
N ARG A 303 -18.79 -5.01 4.79
CA ARG A 303 -19.91 -4.11 5.10
C ARG A 303 -19.58 -3.04 6.14
N HIS A 304 -18.57 -3.28 6.99
CA HIS A 304 -18.17 -2.35 8.04
C HIS A 304 -17.20 -1.26 7.53
N ASN A 305 -16.39 -1.55 6.52
CA ASN A 305 -15.40 -0.60 6.00
C ASN A 305 -15.75 0.03 4.64
N ILE A 306 -16.80 -0.45 3.96
CA ILE A 306 -17.35 0.23 2.78
C ILE A 306 -17.80 1.66 3.10
N PRO A 307 -18.58 1.93 4.18
CA PRO A 307 -18.96 3.30 4.51
C PRO A 307 -17.77 4.21 4.79
N LEU A 308 -16.68 3.65 5.32
CA LEU A 308 -15.43 4.40 5.53
C LEU A 308 -14.81 4.81 4.19
N ALA A 309 -14.76 3.90 3.21
CA ALA A 309 -14.28 4.22 1.87
C ALA A 309 -15.15 5.29 1.19
N GLU A 310 -16.48 5.22 1.34
CA GLU A 310 -17.42 6.20 0.78
C GLU A 310 -17.20 7.62 1.34
N LYS A 311 -16.83 7.75 2.62
CA LYS A 311 -16.49 9.05 3.23
C LYS A 311 -15.26 9.71 2.59
N PHE A 312 -14.27 8.91 2.22
CA PHE A 312 -13.04 9.36 1.55
C PHE A 312 -13.24 9.60 0.05
N PHE A 313 -14.14 8.84 -0.57
CA PHE A 313 -14.31 8.77 -2.02
C PHE A 313 -15.80 8.84 -2.40
N PRO A 314 -16.42 10.03 -2.40
CA PRO A 314 -17.85 10.18 -2.66
C PRO A 314 -18.27 9.68 -4.05
N ASN A 315 -17.34 9.70 -5.02
CA ASN A 315 -17.56 9.24 -6.40
C ASN A 315 -17.06 7.80 -6.65
N MET A 316 -16.81 7.02 -5.60
CA MET A 316 -16.32 5.64 -5.78
C MET A 316 -17.36 4.72 -6.40
N ARG A 317 -16.86 3.72 -7.13
CA ARG A 317 -17.61 2.53 -7.50
C ARG A 317 -17.02 1.32 -6.80
N LEU A 318 -17.86 0.41 -6.35
CA LEU A 318 -17.45 -0.88 -5.79
C LEU A 318 -17.85 -2.00 -6.75
N GLU A 319 -16.88 -2.82 -7.15
CA GLU A 319 -17.10 -4.01 -7.95
C GLU A 319 -16.63 -5.24 -7.18
N THR A 320 -17.39 -6.34 -7.26
CA THR A 320 -17.03 -7.61 -6.63
C THR A 320 -16.64 -8.63 -7.70
N LEU A 321 -15.44 -9.21 -7.57
CA LEU A 321 -14.85 -10.17 -8.51
C LEU A 321 -14.71 -11.58 -7.94
#